data_AF-A0A7K3RRT2-F1
#
_entry.id   AF-A0A7K3RRT2-F1
#
_cell.length_a   1.000
_cell.length_b   1.000
_cell.length_c   1.000
_cell.angle_alpha   90.00
_cell.angle_beta   90.00
_cell.angle_gamma   90.00
#
_symmetry.space_group_name_H-M   'P 1'
#
loop_
_entity.id
_entity.type
_entity.pdbx_description
1 polymer ?
#
loop_
_entity_poly.entity_id
_entity_poly.type
_entity_poly.pdbx_seq_one_letter_code
_entity_poly.pdbx_strand_id
1 'polypeptide(L)'
;MPARDPYGPVHTAGNAVPPLDTDLAGALDDLDGIHPGIDLIRDGIRLLALSRHTLDDTQTLLATLAGSAGADVISAVGHLVARLANSDLNPALRALPLDVQKQAQRHGELAAYHLADPDLAVHASEASAAITGT
;
A
#
# COMPACT_ATOMS: atom_id res chain seq x y z
N MET A 1 6.73 46.47 16.98
CA MET A 1 6.40 45.65 15.81
C MET A 1 6.60 44.20 16.20
N PRO A 2 5.58 43.33 16.13
CA PRO A 2 5.76 41.92 16.45
C PRO A 2 6.65 41.28 15.38
N ALA A 3 7.65 40.52 15.82
CA ALA A 3 8.52 39.76 14.94
C ALA A 3 7.66 38.81 14.10
N ARG A 4 7.76 38.90 12.77
CA ARG A 4 7.23 37.87 11.88
C ARG A 4 8.00 36.59 12.18
N ASP A 5 7.31 35.62 12.76
CA ASP A 5 7.80 34.25 12.85
C ASP A 5 8.15 33.78 11.42
N PRO A 6 9.42 33.47 11.12
CA PRO A 6 9.84 33.04 9.79
C PRO A 6 9.18 31.73 9.35
N TYR A 7 8.51 31.01 10.26
CA TYR A 7 7.88 29.71 10.00
C TYR A 7 6.36 29.75 9.84
N GLY A 8 5.71 30.92 10.00
CA GLY A 8 4.25 31.03 9.96
C GLY A 8 3.55 30.20 11.05
N PRO A 9 2.22 30.36 11.22
CA PRO A 9 1.49 29.65 12.26
C PRO A 9 1.32 28.16 11.88
N VAL A 10 2.16 27.30 12.47
CA VAL A 10 2.25 25.84 12.22
C VAL A 10 1.01 25.01 12.62
N HIS A 11 -0.01 25.65 13.21
CA HIS A 11 -1.28 25.03 13.62
C HIS A 11 -2.49 25.91 13.26
N THR A 12 -2.66 26.23 11.97
CA THR A 12 -3.92 26.77 11.46
C THR A 12 -4.81 25.63 10.94
N ALA A 13 -6.13 25.84 10.91
CA ALA A 13 -7.07 24.88 10.33
C ALA A 13 -6.76 24.54 8.85
N GLY A 14 -6.07 25.44 8.13
CA GLY A 14 -5.61 25.22 6.75
C GLY A 14 -4.38 24.33 6.59
N ASN A 15 -3.69 23.98 7.69
CA ASN A 15 -2.51 23.10 7.70
C ASN A 15 -2.72 21.83 8.54
N ALA A 16 -3.97 21.48 8.82
CA ALA A 16 -4.33 20.24 9.48
C ALA A 16 -4.41 19.10 8.45
N VAL A 17 -4.02 17.90 8.86
CA VAL A 17 -4.25 16.69 8.04
C VAL A 17 -5.76 16.46 8.00
N PRO A 18 -6.39 16.40 6.82
CA PRO A 18 -7.81 16.15 6.71
C PRO A 18 -8.16 14.73 7.21
N PRO A 19 -9.42 14.48 7.61
CA PRO A 19 -9.87 13.10 7.85
C PRO A 19 -9.80 12.27 6.56
N LEU A 20 -9.88 10.95 6.71
CA LEU A 20 -9.97 10.04 5.56
C LEU A 20 -11.19 10.38 4.69
N ASP A 21 -11.03 10.29 3.36
CA ASP A 21 -12.16 10.29 2.44
C ASP A 21 -12.99 9.01 2.57
N THR A 22 -14.18 9.03 1.97
CA THR A 22 -15.14 7.92 2.05
C THR A 22 -14.65 6.65 1.37
N ASP A 23 -13.83 6.77 0.34
CA ASP A 23 -13.41 5.63 -0.49
C ASP A 23 -12.34 4.83 0.24
N LEU A 24 -11.32 5.52 0.78
CA LEU A 24 -10.30 4.90 1.60
C LEU A 24 -10.87 4.40 2.94
N ALA A 25 -11.73 5.18 3.59
CA ALA A 25 -12.36 4.75 4.84
C ALA A 25 -13.20 3.48 4.64
N GLY A 26 -14.03 3.43 3.59
CA GLY A 26 -14.84 2.26 3.27
C GLY A 26 -13.98 1.02 2.98
N ALA A 27 -12.92 1.17 2.19
CA ALA A 27 -12.00 0.06 1.88
C ALA A 27 -11.31 -0.50 3.14
N LEU A 28 -10.97 0.35 4.11
CA LEU A 28 -10.37 -0.09 5.38
C LEU A 28 -11.38 -0.77 6.31
N ASP A 29 -12.63 -0.32 6.30
CA ASP A 29 -13.71 -0.90 7.09
C ASP A 29 -14.09 -2.30 6.57
N ASP A 30 -14.10 -2.50 5.25
CA ASP A 30 -14.36 -3.80 4.62
C ASP A 30 -13.30 -4.87 4.97
N LEU A 31 -12.10 -4.44 5.39
CA LEU A 31 -11.00 -5.33 5.78
C LEU A 31 -10.97 -5.67 7.28
N ASP A 32 -11.86 -5.08 8.09
CA ASP A 32 -11.86 -5.23 9.55
C ASP A 32 -12.04 -6.68 10.01
N GLY A 33 -11.15 -7.15 10.89
CA GLY A 33 -11.32 -8.41 11.60
C GLY A 33 -11.11 -9.67 10.76
N ILE A 34 -10.65 -9.55 9.50
CA ILE A 34 -10.35 -10.70 8.63
C ILE A 34 -9.20 -11.53 9.21
N HIS A 35 -8.12 -10.87 9.62
CA HIS A 35 -6.93 -11.50 10.20
C HIS A 35 -6.07 -10.43 10.90
N PRO A 36 -5.40 -10.73 12.04
CA PRO A 36 -4.58 -9.73 12.75
C PRO A 36 -3.51 -9.06 11.88
N GLY A 37 -2.95 -9.80 10.92
CA GLY A 37 -2.01 -9.24 9.95
C GLY A 37 -2.63 -8.23 8.97
N ILE A 38 -3.90 -8.41 8.60
CA ILE A 38 -4.64 -7.46 7.78
C ILE A 38 -5.02 -6.23 8.60
N ASP A 39 -5.39 -6.41 9.87
CA ASP A 39 -5.64 -5.28 10.79
C ASP A 39 -4.39 -4.40 10.95
N LEU A 40 -3.20 -4.99 11.04
CA LEU A 40 -1.94 -4.23 11.07
C LEU A 40 -1.66 -3.48 9.76
N ILE A 41 -1.96 -4.08 8.60
CA ILE A 41 -1.84 -3.39 7.31
C ILE A 41 -2.81 -2.20 7.26
N ARG A 42 -4.05 -2.41 7.70
CA ARG A 42 -5.07 -1.36 7.78
C ARG A 42 -4.64 -0.21 8.68
N ASP A 43 -4.13 -0.52 9.87
CA ASP A 43 -3.63 0.48 10.80
C ASP A 43 -2.43 1.22 10.22
N GLY A 44 -1.55 0.53 9.50
CA GLY A 44 -0.46 1.12 8.74
C GLY A 44 -0.94 2.09 7.66
N ILE A 45 -1.92 1.70 6.85
CA ILE A 45 -2.50 2.58 5.81
C ILE A 45 -3.18 3.80 6.46
N ARG A 46 -3.92 3.62 7.56
CA ARG A 46 -4.53 4.72 8.31
C ARG A 46 -3.47 5.67 8.88
N LEU A 47 -2.38 5.13 9.42
CA LEU A 47 -1.26 5.92 9.92
C LEU A 47 -0.63 6.73 8.80
N LEU A 48 -0.38 6.11 7.64
CA LEU A 48 0.16 6.82 6.47
C LEU A 48 -0.78 7.94 6.02
N ALA A 49 -2.08 7.70 5.91
CA ALA A 49 -3.03 8.70 5.44
C ALA A 49 -3.24 9.88 6.41
N LEU A 50 -3.13 9.65 7.73
CA LEU A 50 -3.39 10.66 8.76
C LEU A 50 -2.13 11.30 9.34
N SER A 51 -0.95 10.90 8.87
CA SER A 51 0.32 11.50 9.28
C SER A 51 0.58 12.82 8.53
N ARG A 52 1.34 13.71 9.17
CA ARG A 52 1.90 14.89 8.51
C ARG A 52 3.16 14.48 7.77
N HIS A 53 3.17 14.63 6.45
CA HIS A 53 4.33 14.32 5.61
C HIS A 53 5.04 15.59 5.16
N THR A 54 6.35 15.47 4.97
CA THR A 54 7.09 16.43 4.15
C THR A 54 6.96 16.07 2.66
N LEU A 55 7.45 16.93 1.76
CA LEU A 55 7.49 16.63 0.33
C LEU A 55 8.34 15.38 0.04
N ASP A 56 9.50 15.28 0.70
CA ASP A 56 10.43 14.16 0.57
C ASP A 56 9.82 12.84 1.07
N ASP A 57 9.13 12.89 2.22
CA ASP A 57 8.41 11.73 2.75
C ASP A 57 7.29 11.30 1.78
N THR A 58 6.52 12.25 1.26
CA THR A 58 5.41 11.96 0.34
C THR A 58 5.92 11.30 -0.95
N GLN A 59 7.01 11.82 -1.52
CA GLN A 59 7.67 11.24 -2.69
C GLN A 59 8.09 9.79 -2.44
N THR A 60 8.77 9.57 -1.31
CA THR A 60 9.29 8.26 -0.92
C THR A 60 8.15 7.27 -0.67
N LEU A 61 7.07 7.72 -0.03
CA LEU A 61 5.89 6.89 0.23
C LEU A 61 5.19 6.47 -1.06
N LEU A 62 4.98 7.38 -2.02
CA LEU A 62 4.36 7.03 -3.31
C LEU A 62 5.19 5.97 -4.07
N ALA A 63 6.52 6.13 -4.09
CA ALA A 63 7.41 5.16 -4.70
C ALA A 63 7.37 3.81 -3.97
N THR A 64 7.40 3.82 -2.64
CA THR A 64 7.42 2.59 -1.83
C THR A 64 6.08 1.85 -1.82
N LEU A 65 4.97 2.57 -1.97
CA LEU A 65 3.63 1.96 -2.01
C LEU A 65 3.37 1.27 -3.35
N ALA A 66 3.66 1.95 -4.47
CA ALA A 66 3.33 1.42 -5.80
C ALA A 66 4.22 1.94 -6.95
N GLY A 67 5.15 2.87 -6.72
CA GLY A 67 5.91 3.51 -7.80
C GLY A 67 7.25 2.86 -8.14
N SER A 68 7.63 1.78 -7.45
CA SER A 68 8.93 1.13 -7.56
C SER A 68 8.77 -0.36 -7.85
N ALA A 69 8.36 -0.68 -9.09
CA ALA A 69 8.04 -2.04 -9.51
C ALA A 69 9.10 -3.06 -9.07
N GLY A 70 8.67 -4.10 -8.35
CA GLY A 70 9.53 -5.15 -7.78
C GLY A 70 10.14 -4.83 -6.41
N ALA A 71 9.98 -3.60 -5.91
CA ALA A 71 10.48 -3.14 -4.61
C ALA A 71 9.47 -2.24 -3.88
N ASP A 72 8.18 -2.49 -4.08
CA ASP A 72 7.07 -1.76 -3.46
C ASP A 72 6.09 -2.70 -2.73
N VAL A 73 5.13 -2.11 -2.01
CA VAL A 73 4.12 -2.84 -1.24
C VAL A 73 3.24 -3.72 -2.14
N ILE A 74 2.88 -3.26 -3.33
CA ILE A 74 2.08 -4.06 -4.28
C ILE A 74 2.83 -5.33 -4.71
N SER A 75 4.13 -5.22 -4.99
CA SER A 75 4.99 -6.35 -5.33
C SER A 75 5.09 -7.33 -4.16
N ALA A 76 5.25 -6.82 -2.93
CA ALA A 76 5.26 -7.65 -1.72
C ALA A 76 3.93 -8.40 -1.51
N VAL A 77 2.79 -7.75 -1.78
CA VAL A 77 1.45 -8.37 -1.74
C VAL A 77 1.34 -9.47 -2.80
N GLY A 78 1.81 -9.23 -4.03
CA GLY A 78 1.84 -10.25 -5.08
C GLY A 78 2.61 -11.50 -4.65
N HIS A 79 3.79 -11.33 -4.06
CA HIS A 79 4.57 -12.45 -3.52
C HIS A 79 3.88 -13.17 -2.36
N LEU A 80 3.19 -12.45 -1.48
CA LEU A 80 2.42 -13.06 -0.39
C LEU A 80 1.28 -13.93 -0.93
N VAL A 81 0.54 -13.45 -1.94
CA VAL A 81 -0.54 -14.21 -2.59
C VAL A 81 0.01 -15.49 -3.21
N ALA A 82 1.09 -15.41 -3.99
CA ALA A 82 1.72 -16.59 -4.59
C ALA A 82 2.20 -17.59 -3.52
N ARG A 83 2.76 -17.11 -2.41
CA ARG A 83 3.18 -17.94 -1.29
C ARG A 83 2.01 -18.66 -0.63
N LEU A 84 0.91 -17.94 -0.35
CA LEU A 84 -0.26 -18.51 0.32
C LEU A 84 -1.01 -19.51 -0.56
N ALA A 85 -0.96 -19.35 -1.88
CA ALA A 85 -1.61 -20.23 -2.84
C ALA A 85 -0.80 -21.52 -3.18
N ASN A 86 0.43 -21.63 -2.69
CA ASN A 86 1.30 -22.77 -2.94
C ASN A 86 1.20 -23.80 -1.81
N SER A 87 0.79 -25.05 -2.11
CA SER A 87 0.62 -26.11 -1.10
C SER A 87 1.92 -26.62 -0.46
N ASP A 88 3.07 -26.38 -1.10
CA ASP A 88 4.37 -26.67 -0.51
C ASP A 88 4.69 -25.68 0.62
N LEU A 89 4.25 -24.42 0.48
CA LEU A 89 4.53 -23.31 1.41
C LEU A 89 3.37 -23.03 2.38
N ASN A 90 2.16 -23.42 2.02
CA ASN A 90 0.94 -23.34 2.84
C ASN A 90 0.36 -24.74 3.08
N PRO A 91 0.69 -25.36 4.24
CA PRO A 91 0.23 -26.70 4.56
C PRO A 91 -1.29 -26.88 4.58
N ALA A 92 -2.06 -25.81 4.78
CA ALA A 92 -3.52 -25.86 4.80
C ALA A 92 -4.11 -26.34 3.46
N LEU A 93 -3.40 -26.12 2.34
CA LEU A 93 -3.84 -26.53 1.02
C LEU A 93 -3.55 -28.00 0.70
N ARG A 94 -2.70 -28.69 1.49
CA ARG A 94 -2.28 -30.08 1.21
C ARG A 94 -3.42 -31.08 1.33
N ALA A 95 -4.49 -30.73 2.03
CA ALA A 95 -5.70 -31.55 2.15
C ALA A 95 -6.60 -31.49 0.91
N LEU A 96 -6.37 -30.58 -0.02
CA LEU A 96 -7.17 -30.43 -1.24
C LEU A 96 -6.78 -31.46 -2.31
N PRO A 97 -7.66 -31.77 -3.27
CA PRO A 97 -7.28 -32.53 -4.47
C PRO A 97 -6.10 -31.89 -5.22
N LEU A 98 -5.22 -32.72 -5.80
CA LEU A 98 -3.97 -32.26 -6.42
C LEU A 98 -4.18 -31.28 -7.57
N ASP A 99 -5.25 -31.45 -8.35
CA ASP A 99 -5.65 -30.54 -9.42
C ASP A 99 -6.04 -29.16 -8.88
N VAL A 100 -6.79 -29.12 -7.77
CA VAL A 100 -7.15 -27.86 -7.09
C VAL A 100 -5.91 -27.18 -6.50
N GLN A 101 -4.99 -27.93 -5.91
CA GLN A 101 -3.71 -27.38 -5.43
C GLN A 101 -2.93 -26.70 -6.57
N LYS A 102 -2.81 -27.37 -7.72
CA LYS A 102 -2.12 -26.82 -8.91
C LYS A 102 -2.83 -25.60 -9.48
N GLN A 103 -4.16 -25.60 -9.49
CA GLN A 103 -4.94 -24.44 -9.93
C GLN A 103 -4.74 -23.24 -9.00
N ALA A 104 -4.81 -23.46 -7.68
CA ALA A 104 -4.56 -22.41 -6.70
C ALA A 104 -3.16 -21.83 -6.88
N GLN A 105 -2.13 -22.68 -6.97
CA GLN A 105 -0.76 -22.25 -7.22
C GLN A 105 -0.64 -21.42 -8.50
N ARG A 106 -1.19 -21.91 -9.63
CA ARG A 106 -1.17 -21.18 -10.91
C ARG A 106 -1.81 -19.81 -10.77
N HIS A 107 -2.96 -19.70 -10.11
CA HIS A 107 -3.64 -18.42 -9.92
C HIS A 107 -2.85 -17.48 -9.00
N GLY A 108 -2.17 -18.01 -7.98
CA GLY A 108 -1.26 -17.21 -7.15
C GLY A 108 -0.07 -16.67 -7.93
N GLU A 109 0.54 -17.48 -8.80
CA GLU A 109 1.63 -17.07 -9.69
C GLU A 109 1.17 -16.02 -10.70
N LEU A 110 -0.02 -16.18 -11.29
CA LEU A 110 -0.61 -15.19 -12.19
C LEU A 110 -0.93 -13.88 -11.46
N ALA A 111 -1.43 -13.94 -10.23
CA ALA A 111 -1.69 -12.74 -9.43
C ALA A 111 -0.38 -11.98 -9.15
N ALA A 112 0.69 -12.67 -8.76
CA ALA A 112 1.99 -12.04 -8.57
C ALA A 112 2.53 -11.41 -9.86
N TYR A 113 2.36 -12.08 -11.00
CA TYR A 113 2.75 -11.56 -12.30
C TYR A 113 1.99 -10.28 -12.67
N HIS A 114 0.65 -10.29 -12.56
CA HIS A 114 -0.18 -9.13 -12.91
C HIS A 114 0.00 -7.96 -11.94
N LEU A 115 0.25 -8.21 -10.65
CA LEU A 115 0.55 -7.16 -9.68
C LEU A 115 1.94 -6.56 -9.86
N ALA A 116 2.83 -7.25 -10.56
CA ALA A 116 4.15 -6.74 -10.96
C ALA A 116 4.14 -6.07 -12.34
N ASP A 117 2.96 -5.83 -12.93
CA ASP A 117 2.85 -5.14 -14.22
C ASP A 117 3.42 -3.72 -14.09
N PRO A 118 4.42 -3.35 -14.92
CA PRO A 118 5.01 -2.01 -14.89
C PRO A 118 3.97 -0.88 -15.04
N ASP A 119 2.87 -1.13 -15.77
CA ASP A 119 1.82 -0.14 -15.98
C ASP A 119 1.13 0.28 -14.67
N LEU A 120 1.09 -0.60 -13.66
CA LEU A 120 0.57 -0.26 -12.33
C LEU A 120 1.46 0.75 -11.61
N ALA A 121 2.77 0.73 -11.87
CA ALA A 121 3.72 1.61 -11.20
C ALA A 121 3.83 2.99 -11.83
N VAL A 122 3.47 3.13 -13.12
CA VAL A 122 3.64 4.38 -13.90
C VAL A 122 3.05 5.58 -13.17
N HIS A 123 1.78 5.52 -12.76
CA HIS A 123 1.12 6.70 -12.19
C HIS A 123 1.64 7.09 -10.80
N ALA A 124 1.98 6.10 -9.96
CA ALA A 124 2.59 6.38 -8.67
C ALA A 124 4.02 6.94 -8.83
N SER A 125 4.77 6.43 -9.81
CA SER A 125 6.11 6.91 -10.15
C SER A 125 6.09 8.34 -10.70
N GLU A 126 5.19 8.65 -11.64
CA GLU A 126 5.02 9.99 -12.18
C GLU A 126 4.55 11.00 -11.12
N ALA A 127 3.62 10.60 -10.23
CA ALA A 127 3.20 11.44 -9.11
C ALA A 127 4.37 11.73 -8.15
N SER A 128 5.20 10.73 -7.86
CA SER A 128 6.42 10.87 -7.08
C SER A 128 7.41 11.83 -7.77
N ALA A 129 7.68 11.66 -9.06
CA ALA A 129 8.58 12.50 -9.85
C ALA A 129 8.10 13.96 -9.96
N ALA A 130 6.79 14.19 -10.04
CA ALA A 130 6.22 15.53 -10.09
C ALA A 130 6.49 16.34 -8.81
N ILE A 131 6.61 15.68 -7.65
CA ILE A 131 6.97 16.32 -6.38
C ILE A 131 8.45 16.71 -6.36
N THR A 132 9.34 15.92 -6.98
CA THR A 132 10.77 16.25 -7.08
C THR A 132 11.05 17.50 -7.91
N GLY A 133 10.14 17.84 -8.84
CA GLY A 133 10.29 18.97 -9.75
C GLY A 133 9.99 20.36 -9.16
N THR A 134 9.68 20.45 -7.86
CA THR A 134 9.30 21.69 -7.15
C THR A 134 10.34 22.11 -6.13
#